data_AF-A0AAD4AHY6-F1
#
_entry.id   AF-A0AAD4AHY6-F1
#
_cell.length_a   1.000
_cell.length_b   1.000
_cell.length_c   1.000
_cell.angle_alpha   90.00
_cell.angle_beta   90.00
_cell.angle_gamma   90.00
#
_symmetry.space_group_name_H-M   'P 1'
#
loop_
_entity.id
_entity.type
_entity.pdbx_description
1 polymer ?
#
loop_
_entity_poly.entity_id
_entity_poly.type
_entity_poly.pdbx_seq_one_letter_code
_entity_poly.pdbx_strand_id
1 'polypeptide(L)'
;MTASGDYTCKVLDLSLNGALITLPVGYIPLKNEPASLKFNLPDSEIAISMEVEIGHIEEAHLGLHCCQIDIESVTHLKRLIELNVGNDDILHRELEQLIWEK
;
A
#
# COMPACT_ATOMS: atom_id res chain seq x y z
N MET A 1 -10.28 24.11 -5.61
CA MET A 1 -9.83 23.49 -6.87
C MET A 1 -9.26 22.13 -6.47
N THR A 2 -10.03 21.06 -6.63
CA THR A 2 -9.50 19.70 -6.47
C THR A 2 -8.54 19.45 -7.62
N ALA A 3 -7.30 19.09 -7.31
CA ALA A 3 -6.29 18.88 -8.33
C ALA A 3 -6.57 17.54 -9.03
N SER A 4 -7.41 17.57 -10.06
CA SER A 4 -7.63 16.41 -10.93
C SER A 4 -6.38 16.21 -11.78
N GLY A 5 -5.60 15.17 -11.47
CA GLY A 5 -4.39 14.82 -12.20
C GLY A 5 -3.78 13.52 -11.68
N ASP A 6 -3.02 12.85 -12.53
CA ASP A 6 -2.28 11.65 -12.15
C ASP A 6 -0.92 12.06 -11.60
N TYR A 7 -0.58 11.54 -10.41
CA TYR A 7 0.68 11.82 -9.75
C TYR A 7 1.43 10.53 -9.46
N THR A 8 2.73 10.50 -9.78
CA THR A 8 3.60 9.38 -9.43
C THR A 8 4.09 9.52 -7.99
N CYS A 9 4.01 8.43 -7.24
CA CYS A 9 4.53 8.32 -5.88
C CYS A 9 5.17 6.95 -5.67
N LYS A 10 5.81 6.76 -4.51
CA LYS A 10 6.27 5.46 -4.05
C LYS A 10 5.33 4.93 -2.98
N VAL A 11 4.96 3.66 -3.11
CA VAL A 11 4.30 2.92 -2.04
C VAL A 11 5.37 2.52 -1.02
N LEU A 12 5.17 2.93 0.23
CA LEU A 12 6.06 2.66 1.36
C LEU A 12 5.59 1.46 2.18
N ASP A 13 4.27 1.37 2.38
CA ASP A 13 3.61 0.26 3.06
C ASP A 13 2.25 -0.01 2.41
N LEU A 14 1.81 -1.26 2.42
CA LEU A 14 0.61 -1.70 1.72
C LEU A 14 -0.12 -2.77 2.53
N SER A 15 -1.44 -2.59 2.69
CA SER A 15 -2.32 -3.50 3.40
C SER A 15 -3.66 -3.64 2.66
N LEU A 16 -4.54 -4.53 3.13
CA LEU A 16 -5.91 -4.64 2.62
C LEU A 16 -6.77 -3.40 2.96
N ASN A 17 -6.43 -2.68 4.02
CA ASN A 17 -7.22 -1.54 4.50
C ASN A 17 -6.73 -0.21 3.90
N GLY A 18 -5.64 -0.20 3.13
CA GLY A 18 -5.05 1.03 2.63
C GLY A 18 -3.57 0.93 2.34
N ALA A 19 -2.95 2.08 2.12
CA ALA A 19 -1.54 2.19 1.75
C ALA A 19 -0.91 3.44 2.36
N LEU A 20 0.39 3.36 2.65
CA LEU A 20 1.23 4.51 2.95
C LEU A 20 2.05 4.84 1.71
N ILE A 21 1.98 6.08 1.25
CA ILE A 21 2.74 6.56 0.09
C ILE A 21 3.57 7.79 0.43
N THR A 22 4.60 8.05 -0.37
CA THR A 22 5.28 9.36 -0.36
C THR A 22 4.34 10.44 -0.90
N LEU A 23 4.39 11.64 -0.33
CA LEU A 23 3.69 12.81 -0.85
C LEU A 23 4.17 13.10 -2.29
N PRO A 24 3.29 13.01 -3.31
CA PRO A 24 3.68 13.28 -4.69
C PRO A 24 4.08 14.75 -4.89
N VAL A 25 5.11 14.97 -5.72
CA VAL A 25 5.58 16.33 -6.01
C VAL A 25 4.50 17.12 -6.77
N GLY A 26 4.16 18.30 -6.24
CA GLY A 26 3.16 19.18 -6.85
C GLY A 26 1.71 18.78 -6.58
N TYR A 27 1.47 17.75 -5.76
CA TYR A 27 0.14 17.42 -5.25
C TYR A 27 -0.11 18.13 -3.92
N ILE A 28 -1.28 18.75 -3.77
CA ILE A 28 -1.73 19.39 -2.53
C ILE A 28 -2.88 18.56 -1.97
N PRO A 29 -2.62 17.66 -1.01
CA PRO A 29 -3.61 16.73 -0.48
C PRO A 29 -4.64 17.46 0.38
N LEU A 30 -5.89 17.01 0.31
CA LEU A 30 -6.94 17.40 1.24
C LEU A 30 -7.41 16.19 2.05
N LYS A 31 -7.64 16.39 3.35
CA LYS A 31 -8.12 15.30 4.21
C LYS A 31 -9.52 14.85 3.75
N ASN A 32 -9.74 13.53 3.74
CA ASN A 32 -10.94 12.86 3.22
C ASN A 32 -11.19 13.12 1.73
N GLU A 33 -10.18 13.55 0.97
CA GLU A 33 -10.29 13.66 -0.48
C GLU A 33 -10.31 12.26 -1.11
N PRO A 34 -11.28 11.94 -1.98
CA PRO A 34 -11.30 10.69 -2.70
C PRO A 34 -10.23 10.69 -3.79
N ALA A 35 -9.54 9.57 -3.95
CA ALA A 35 -8.52 9.35 -4.97
C ALA A 35 -8.55 7.89 -5.46
N SER A 36 -7.72 7.58 -6.45
CA SER A 36 -7.48 6.21 -6.89
C SER A 36 -5.98 5.90 -6.84
N LEU A 37 -5.62 4.81 -6.16
CA LEU A 37 -4.26 4.29 -6.17
C LEU A 37 -4.19 3.15 -7.18
N LYS A 38 -3.24 3.26 -8.11
CA LYS A 38 -2.95 2.25 -9.13
C LYS A 38 -1.47 1.92 -9.15
N PHE A 39 -1.15 0.64 -9.16
CA PHE A 39 0.23 0.17 -9.26
C PHE A 39 0.30 -1.21 -9.90
N ASN A 40 1.45 -1.52 -10.48
CA ASN A 40 1.77 -2.82 -11.05
C ASN A 40 2.72 -3.56 -10.12
N LEU A 41 2.63 -4.89 -10.12
CA LEU A 41 3.61 -5.71 -9.42
C LEU A 41 4.89 -5.83 -10.26
N PRO A 42 6.08 -5.87 -9.64
CA PRO A 42 7.31 -6.17 -10.35
C PRO A 42 7.17 -7.48 -11.14
N ASP A 43 7.63 -7.48 -12.39
CA ASP A 43 7.61 -8.65 -13.27
C ASP A 43 6.20 -9.23 -13.56
N SER A 44 5.15 -8.41 -13.44
CA SER A 44 3.78 -8.80 -13.75
C SER A 44 3.02 -7.73 -14.54
N GLU A 45 2.17 -8.18 -15.47
CA GLU A 45 1.18 -7.32 -16.13
C GLU A 45 -0.04 -7.03 -15.24
N ILE A 46 -0.11 -7.62 -14.05
CA ILE A 46 -1.21 -7.41 -13.11
C ILE A 46 -1.16 -5.97 -12.58
N ALA A 47 -2.22 -5.22 -12.86
CA ALA A 47 -2.45 -3.90 -12.30
C ALA A 47 -3.43 -4.02 -11.13
N ILE A 48 -3.06 -3.49 -9.97
CA ILE A 48 -3.94 -3.36 -8.81
C ILE A 48 -4.48 -1.94 -8.81
N SER A 49 -5.81 -1.80 -8.70
CA SER A 49 -6.50 -0.52 -8.60
C SER A 49 -7.39 -0.52 -7.38
N MET A 50 -7.34 0.56 -6.60
CA MET A 50 -8.21 0.77 -5.44
C MET A 50 -8.71 2.21 -5.40
N GLU A 51 -9.96 2.37 -5.00
CA GLU A 51 -10.52 3.65 -4.59
C GLU A 51 -10.16 3.89 -3.14
N VAL A 52 -9.61 5.07 -2.87
CA VAL A 52 -9.08 5.43 -1.57
C VAL A 52 -9.55 6.80 -1.14
N GLU A 53 -9.42 7.10 0.14
CA GLU A 53 -9.52 8.44 0.68
C GLU A 53 -8.25 8.82 1.43
N ILE A 54 -7.89 10.11 1.40
CA ILE A 54 -6.75 10.61 2.17
C ILE A 54 -7.11 10.64 3.67
N GLY A 55 -6.64 9.65 4.42
CA GLY A 55 -6.89 9.55 5.87
C GLY A 55 -5.93 10.41 6.69
N HIS A 56 -4.64 10.37 6.34
CA HIS A 56 -3.57 11.05 7.07
C HIS A 56 -2.66 11.83 6.12
N ILE A 57 -2.26 13.04 6.54
CA ILE A 57 -1.34 13.92 5.80
C ILE A 57 -0.20 14.28 6.73
N GLU A 58 1.02 13.96 6.32
CA GLU A 58 2.27 14.35 6.98
C GLU A 58 3.19 15.10 6.00
N GLU A 59 4.30 15.65 6.49
CA GLU A 59 5.20 16.49 5.69
C GLU A 59 5.71 15.80 4.41
N ALA A 60 5.93 14.48 4.45
CA ALA A 60 6.48 13.71 3.32
C ALA A 60 5.65 12.48 2.94
N HIS A 61 4.54 12.21 3.64
CA HIS A 61 3.79 10.97 3.51
C HIS A 61 2.28 11.21 3.49
N LEU A 62 1.57 10.31 2.81
CA LEU A 62 0.11 10.24 2.81
C LEU A 62 -0.34 8.85 3.23
N GLY A 63 -1.20 8.80 4.24
CA GLY A 63 -1.95 7.62 4.60
C GLY A 63 -3.24 7.57 3.82
N LEU A 64 -3.42 6.52 3.04
CA LEU A 64 -4.60 6.26 2.22
C LEU A 64 -5.44 5.17 2.88
N HIS A 65 -6.75 5.40 2.99
CA HIS A 65 -7.69 4.39 3.46
C HIS A 65 -8.42 3.81 2.25
N CYS A 66 -8.46 2.48 2.14
CA CYS A 66 -9.13 1.78 1.04
C CYS A 66 -10.65 1.81 1.24
N CYS A 67 -11.34 2.51 0.36
CA CYS A 67 -12.80 2.60 0.36
C CYS A 67 -13.41 1.43 -0.42
N GLN A 68 -12.88 1.19 -1.63
CA GLN A 68 -13.36 0.11 -2.51
C GLN A 68 -12.19 -0.47 -3.32
N ILE A 69 -12.26 -1.77 -3.54
CA ILE A 69 -11.30 -2.52 -4.37
C ILE A 69 -12.08 -3.62 -5.09
N ASP A 70 -11.79 -3.82 -6.38
CA ASP A 70 -12.43 -4.86 -7.15
C ASP A 70 -11.89 -6.26 -6.76
N ILE A 71 -12.65 -7.29 -7.11
CA ILE A 71 -12.35 -8.67 -6.70
C ILE A 71 -11.02 -9.20 -7.26
N GLU A 72 -10.62 -8.75 -8.44
CA GLU A 72 -9.37 -9.16 -9.08
C GLU A 72 -8.20 -8.49 -8.35
N SER A 73 -8.25 -7.17 -8.19
CA SER A 73 -7.27 -6.37 -7.45
C SER A 73 -7.08 -6.87 -6.01
N VAL A 74 -8.16 -7.15 -5.26
CA VAL A 74 -8.04 -7.62 -3.86
C VAL A 74 -7.47 -9.04 -3.76
N THR A 75 -7.77 -9.90 -4.74
CA THR A 75 -7.20 -11.25 -4.79
C THR A 75 -5.70 -11.21 -5.01
N HIS A 76 -5.24 -10.35 -5.93
CA HIS A 76 -3.82 -10.16 -6.19
C HIS A 76 -3.10 -9.48 -5.03
N LEU A 77 -3.71 -8.47 -4.43
CA LEU A 77 -3.18 -7.79 -3.25
C LEU A 77 -3.00 -8.76 -2.08
N LYS A 78 -4.02 -9.58 -1.80
CA LYS A 78 -3.96 -10.58 -0.74
C LYS A 78 -2.81 -11.56 -0.97
N ARG A 79 -2.65 -12.06 -2.20
CA ARG A 79 -1.54 -12.95 -2.55
C ARG A 79 -0.17 -12.28 -2.37
N LEU A 80 -0.05 -11.00 -2.73
CA LEU A 80 1.20 -10.25 -2.51
C LEU A 80 1.52 -10.13 -1.02
N ILE A 81 0.53 -9.78 -0.20
CA ILE A 81 0.70 -9.68 1.26
C ILE A 81 1.08 -11.06 1.82
N GLU A 82 0.42 -12.13 1.40
CA GLU A 82 0.75 -13.52 1.79
C GLU A 82 2.16 -13.93 1.37
N LEU A 83 2.64 -13.50 0.20
CA LEU A 83 4.02 -13.79 -0.24
C LEU A 83 5.06 -13.02 0.56
N ASN A 84 4.78 -11.75 0.91
CA ASN A 84 5.66 -10.96 1.77
C ASN A 84 5.70 -11.54 3.20
N VAL A 85 4.56 -11.96 3.75
CA VAL A 85 4.46 -12.57 5.10
C VAL A 85 4.99 -14.01 5.11
N GLY A 86 4.74 -14.80 4.07
CA GLY A 86 5.24 -16.17 3.95
C GLY A 86 6.75 -16.24 3.71
N ASN A 87 7.36 -15.15 3.28
CA ASN A 87 8.83 -14.99 3.29
C ASN A 87 9.34 -14.61 4.69
N ASP A 88 8.47 -14.10 5.56
CA ASP A 88 8.72 -13.79 6.98
C ASP A 88 8.59 -15.03 7.89
N ASP A 89 8.09 -16.17 7.40
CA ASP A 89 8.23 -17.47 8.08
C ASP A 89 9.72 -17.89 8.19
N ILE A 90 10.58 -17.37 7.31
CA ILE A 90 12.05 -17.48 7.45
C ILE A 90 12.53 -16.64 8.65
N LEU A 91 11.87 -15.50 8.93
CA LEU A 91 12.13 -14.67 10.11
C LEU A 91 11.60 -15.30 11.41
N HIS A 92 10.48 -16.03 11.36
CA HIS A 92 10.02 -16.84 12.51
C HIS A 92 11.04 -17.90 12.90
N ARG A 93 11.77 -18.47 11.93
CA ARG A 93 12.84 -19.43 12.23
C ARG A 93 14.07 -18.79 12.88
N GLU A 94 14.42 -17.57 12.51
CA GLU A 94 15.50 -16.79 13.15
C GLU A 94 15.09 -16.34 14.57
N LEU A 95 13.81 -16.01 14.79
CA LEU A 95 13.27 -15.72 16.13
C LEU A 95 13.23 -16.96 17.03
N GLU A 96 12.85 -18.13 16.51
CA GLU A 96 12.92 -19.39 17.27
C GLU A 96 14.36 -19.77 17.65
N GLN A 97 15.37 -19.40 16.86
CA GLN A 97 16.78 -19.59 17.22
C GLN A 97 17.23 -18.68 18.38
N LEU A 98 16.59 -17.51 18.59
CA LEU A 98 16.88 -16.61 19.71
C LEU A 98 16.17 -17.00 21.01
N ILE A 99 15.17 -17.88 20.96
CA ILE A 99 14.41 -18.34 22.14
C ILE A 99 15.08 -19.57 22.80
N TRP A 100 16.13 -20.15 22.19
CA TRP A 100 16.93 -21.26 22.72
C TRP A 100 18.32 -20.86 23.26
N GLU A 101 18.39 -19.79 24.05
CA GLU A 101 19.41 -19.71 25.11
C GLU A 101 18.75 -19.96 26.47
N LYS A 102 18.59 -21.25 26.81
CA LYS A 102 18.64 -21.70 28.20
C LYS A 102 19.08 -23.15 28.33
#